data_AF-K9G625-F1
#
_entry.id   AF-K9G625-F1
#
_cell.length_a   1.000
_cell.length_b   1.000
_cell.length_c   1.000
_cell.angle_alpha   90.00
_cell.angle_beta   90.00
_cell.angle_gamma   90.00
#
_symmetry.space_group_name_H-M   'P 1'
#
loop_
_entity.id
_entity.type
_entity.pdbx_description
1 polymer ?
#
loop_
_entity_poly.entity_id
_entity_poly.type
_entity_poly.pdbx_seq_one_letter_code
_entity_poly.pdbx_strand_id
1 'polypeptide(L)'
;MAQTTQTPTTTCAEYIALSSFFHQVPAPVVRNANNHLPVNQEYVLPFSKERGLTEVLAFLAKTKDGWDHIPAVCVKQNSAGTTLNVILAINKRTYADGDDILRNLKSSFEEVFQILHDSEYGWSFLI
;
A
#
# COMPACT_ATOMS: atom_id res chain seq x y z
N MET A 1 26.69 8.92 -49.83
CA MET A 1 26.05 8.92 -48.49
C MET A 1 24.68 8.29 -48.64
N ALA A 2 24.53 7.02 -48.26
CA ALA A 2 23.25 6.32 -48.38
C ALA A 2 22.38 6.64 -47.16
N GLN A 3 21.25 7.31 -47.38
CA GLN A 3 20.23 7.50 -46.37
C GLN A 3 19.40 6.22 -46.31
N THR A 4 19.53 5.45 -45.24
CA THR A 4 18.69 4.29 -44.98
C THR A 4 17.31 4.78 -44.54
N THR A 5 16.30 4.53 -45.37
CA THR A 5 14.88 4.74 -45.04
C THR A 5 14.49 3.81 -43.89
N GLN A 6 14.49 4.34 -42.66
CA GLN A 6 13.98 3.61 -41.50
C GLN A 6 12.46 3.46 -41.63
N THR A 7 11.99 2.22 -41.57
CA THR A 7 10.54 1.94 -41.50
C THR A 7 10.05 2.18 -40.07
N PRO A 8 8.78 2.54 -39.84
CA PRO A 8 8.26 2.80 -38.50
C PRO A 8 8.46 1.62 -37.53
N THR A 9 8.47 0.40 -38.04
CA THR A 9 8.75 -0.83 -37.29
C THR A 9 10.19 -0.88 -36.78
N THR A 10 11.15 -0.37 -37.55
CA THR A 10 12.57 -0.31 -37.16
C THR A 10 12.80 0.74 -36.07
N THR A 11 12.15 1.90 -36.17
CA THR A 11 12.19 2.94 -35.14
C THR A 11 11.56 2.46 -33.82
N CYS A 12 10.43 1.75 -33.86
CA CYS A 12 9.83 1.15 -32.67
C CYS A 12 10.77 0.13 -32.00
N ALA A 13 11.42 -0.73 -32.78
CA ALA A 13 12.38 -1.70 -32.25
C ALA A 13 13.59 -1.00 -31.60
N GLU A 14 14.10 0.08 -32.19
CA GLU A 14 15.18 0.89 -31.61
C GLU A 14 14.75 1.56 -30.30
N TYR A 15 13.55 2.14 -30.22
CA TYR A 15 13.03 2.72 -28.99
C TYR A 15 12.85 1.69 -27.87
N ILE A 16 12.36 0.49 -28.20
CA ILE A 16 12.24 -0.61 -27.23
C ILE A 16 13.63 -1.06 -26.75
N ALA A 17 14.59 -1.20 -27.66
CA ALA A 17 15.97 -1.58 -27.33
C ALA A 17 16.65 -0.52 -26.47
N LEU A 18 16.56 0.76 -26.82
CA LEU A 18 17.10 1.87 -26.03
C LEU A 18 16.41 1.97 -24.67
N SER A 19 15.08 1.84 -24.62
CA SER A 19 14.34 1.77 -23.36
C SER A 19 14.86 0.63 -22.48
N SER A 20 15.07 -0.57 -23.05
CA SER A 20 15.60 -1.71 -22.29
C SER A 20 17.02 -1.48 -21.73
N PHE A 21 17.83 -0.64 -22.36
CA PHE A 21 19.15 -0.24 -21.84
C PHE A 21 19.05 0.68 -20.62
N PHE A 22 18.05 1.56 -20.58
CA PHE A 22 17.89 2.53 -19.49
C PHE A 22 17.07 2.00 -18.31
N HIS A 23 16.31 0.92 -18.50
CA HIS A 23 15.67 0.23 -17.39
C HIS A 23 16.67 -0.78 -16.82
N GLN A 24 17.28 -0.44 -15.68
CA GLN A 24 17.72 -1.50 -14.76
C GLN A 24 16.48 -2.35 -14.51
N VAL A 25 16.44 -3.54 -15.11
CA VAL A 25 15.37 -4.51 -14.85
C VAL A 25 15.37 -4.70 -13.34
N PRO A 26 14.32 -4.27 -12.62
CA PRO A 26 14.23 -4.53 -11.19
C PRO A 26 14.45 -6.02 -11.00
N ALA A 27 15.17 -6.41 -9.95
CA ALA A 27 15.45 -7.81 -9.66
C ALA A 27 14.19 -8.67 -9.90
N PRO A 28 14.31 -9.88 -10.48
CA PRO A 28 13.17 -10.71 -10.84
C PRO A 28 12.18 -10.74 -9.68
N VAL A 29 10.92 -10.39 -9.97
CA VAL A 29 9.88 -10.30 -8.95
C VAL A 29 9.82 -11.66 -8.25
N VAL A 30 10.25 -11.71 -6.99
CA VAL A 30 10.13 -12.92 -6.18
C VAL A 30 8.63 -13.13 -6.01
N ARG A 31 8.11 -14.25 -6.53
CA ARG A 31 6.71 -14.59 -6.32
C ARG A 31 6.49 -14.73 -4.83
N ASN A 32 5.64 -13.88 -4.27
CA ASN A 32 5.05 -14.14 -2.96
C ASN A 32 4.42 -15.53 -3.03
N ALA A 33 4.61 -16.35 -1.99
CA ALA A 33 3.97 -17.64 -1.91
C ALA A 33 2.47 -17.44 -2.18
N ASN A 34 1.97 -18.07 -3.24
CA ASN A 34 0.56 -18.03 -3.59
C ASN A 34 -0.23 -18.80 -2.53
N ASN A 35 -0.43 -18.18 -1.38
CA ASN A 35 -1.55 -18.55 -0.53
C ASN A 35 -2.77 -18.10 -1.33
N HIS A 36 -3.42 -19.07 -1.98
CA HIS A 36 -4.71 -18.88 -2.63
C HIS A 36 -5.64 -18.17 -1.65
N LEU A 37 -5.72 -16.85 -1.74
CA LEU A 37 -6.72 -16.10 -1.02
C LEU A 37 -8.06 -16.53 -1.63
N PRO A 38 -9.02 -16.99 -0.82
CA PRO A 38 -10.33 -17.33 -1.36
C PRO A 38 -10.88 -16.08 -2.04
N VAL A 39 -11.04 -16.15 -3.36
CA VAL A 39 -11.57 -15.10 -4.26
C VAL A 39 -13.04 -14.76 -3.95
N ASN A 40 -13.62 -15.40 -2.94
CA ASN A 40 -15.03 -15.34 -2.58
C ASN A 40 -15.30 -14.58 -1.28
N GLN A 41 -14.58 -13.47 -1.06
CA GLN A 41 -14.96 -12.52 -0.02
C GLN A 41 -15.87 -11.47 -0.68
N GLU A 42 -17.16 -11.53 -0.39
CA GLU A 42 -18.08 -10.42 -0.68
C GLU A 42 -17.46 -9.15 -0.08
N TYR A 43 -17.01 -8.25 -0.95
CA TYR A 43 -16.41 -6.98 -0.54
C TYR A 43 -17.53 -6.11 0.04
N VAL A 44 -17.71 -6.17 1.36
CA VAL A 44 -18.78 -5.44 2.06
C VAL A 44 -18.53 -3.92 2.01
N LEU A 45 -17.26 -3.51 2.03
CA LEU A 45 -16.86 -2.10 2.01
C LEU A 45 -16.79 -1.57 0.58
N PRO A 46 -17.53 -0.50 0.23
CA PRO A 46 -17.39 0.12 -1.08
C PRO A 46 -15.95 0.63 -1.29
N PHE A 47 -15.39 0.35 -2.47
CA PHE A 47 -14.00 0.71 -2.80
C PHE A 47 -13.69 2.20 -2.58
N SER A 48 -14.64 3.12 -2.84
CA SER A 48 -14.44 4.55 -2.59
C SER A 48 -14.23 4.88 -1.10
N LYS A 49 -14.94 4.18 -0.21
CA LYS A 49 -14.79 4.30 1.24
C LYS A 49 -13.48 3.66 1.70
N GLU A 50 -13.18 2.46 1.21
CA GLU A 50 -11.92 1.78 1.47
C GLU A 50 -10.72 2.65 1.08
N ARG A 51 -10.75 3.22 -0.12
CA ARG A 51 -9.73 4.11 -0.63
C ARG A 51 -9.56 5.33 0.25
N GLY A 52 -10.65 6.03 0.59
CA GLY A 52 -10.58 7.23 1.42
C GLY A 52 -9.99 6.94 2.82
N LEU A 53 -10.42 5.85 3.45
CA LEU A 53 -9.87 5.41 4.74
C LEU A 53 -8.39 5.05 4.60
N THR A 54 -8.05 4.25 3.59
CA THR A 54 -6.67 3.80 3.36
C THR A 54 -5.74 4.97 3.06
N GLU A 55 -6.17 5.98 2.30
CA GLU A 55 -5.39 7.19 2.01
C GLU A 55 -5.07 7.98 3.29
N VAL A 56 -6.07 8.21 4.15
CA VAL A 56 -5.88 8.92 5.42
C VAL A 56 -4.96 8.12 6.35
N LEU A 57 -5.19 6.82 6.49
CA LEU A 57 -4.36 5.98 7.35
C LEU A 57 -2.94 5.85 6.79
N ALA A 58 -2.75 5.73 5.48
CA ALA A 58 -1.43 5.70 4.85
C ALA A 58 -0.67 7.02 5.07
N PHE A 59 -1.37 8.15 5.03
CA PHE A 59 -0.79 9.44 5.37
C PHE A 59 -0.32 9.50 6.83
N LEU A 60 -1.16 9.04 7.78
CA LEU A 60 -0.80 8.97 9.20
C LEU A 60 0.33 7.97 9.49
N ALA A 61 0.41 6.91 8.69
CA ALA A 61 1.39 5.85 8.90
C ALA A 61 2.82 6.26 8.53
N LYS A 62 3.00 7.38 7.81
CA LYS A 62 4.28 7.82 7.30
C LYS A 62 5.34 7.91 8.41
N THR A 63 6.37 7.09 8.30
CA THR A 63 7.50 7.04 9.22
C THR A 63 8.59 8.03 8.81
N LYS A 64 9.50 8.36 9.74
CA LYS A 64 10.68 9.20 9.46
C LYS A 64 11.88 8.38 8.97
N ASP A 65 11.78 7.05 8.99
CA ASP A 65 12.89 6.11 8.81
C ASP A 65 13.34 5.91 7.34
N GLY A 66 12.88 6.79 6.44
CA GLY A 66 13.30 6.78 5.04
C GLY A 66 12.73 5.60 4.23
N TRP A 67 13.46 5.18 3.21
CA TRP A 67 13.01 4.15 2.25
C TRP A 67 13.21 2.72 2.75
N ASP A 68 13.88 2.53 3.87
CA ASP A 68 14.17 1.19 4.41
C ASP A 68 12.94 0.55 5.07
N HIS A 69 11.98 1.33 5.57
CA HIS A 69 10.79 0.85 6.30
C HIS A 69 9.51 1.60 5.92
N ILE A 70 9.14 1.48 4.64
CA ILE A 70 7.90 1.99 4.06
C ILE A 70 6.70 1.20 4.58
N PRO A 71 5.74 1.88 5.25
CA PRO A 71 4.52 1.25 5.71
C PRO A 71 3.52 1.05 4.57
N ALA A 72 2.78 -0.05 4.63
CA ALA A 72 1.62 -0.35 3.82
C ALA A 72 0.41 -0.53 4.73
N VAL A 73 -0.70 0.06 4.33
CA VAL A 73 -1.96 0.01 5.06
C VAL A 73 -3.03 -0.63 4.17
N CYS A 74 -3.82 -1.53 4.73
CA CYS A 74 -4.99 -2.11 4.09
C CYS A 74 -6.17 -2.04 5.06
N VAL A 75 -7.33 -1.63 4.55
CA VAL A 75 -8.58 -1.61 5.31
C VAL A 75 -9.51 -2.67 4.74
N LYS A 76 -10.03 -3.53 5.61
CA LYS A 76 -11.06 -4.50 5.23
C LYS A 76 -12.21 -4.47 6.22
N GLN A 77 -13.43 -4.54 5.73
CA GLN A 77 -14.58 -4.75 6.59
C GLN A 77 -14.74 -6.24 6.91
N ASN A 78 -15.14 -6.56 8.15
CA ASN A 78 -15.45 -7.93 8.50
C ASN A 78 -16.69 -8.44 7.73
N SER A 79 -16.84 -9.76 7.59
CA SER A 79 -17.98 -10.34 6.85
C SER A 79 -19.34 -10.03 7.49
N ALA A 80 -19.38 -9.66 8.77
CA ALA A 80 -20.59 -9.23 9.47
C ALA A 80 -20.96 -7.76 9.21
N GLY A 81 -20.11 -6.98 8.55
CA GLY A 81 -20.30 -5.55 8.31
C GLY A 81 -20.12 -4.64 9.52
N THR A 82 -19.84 -5.19 10.71
CA THR A 82 -19.86 -4.45 11.99
C THR A 82 -18.52 -3.81 12.37
N THR A 83 -17.40 -4.30 11.84
CA THR A 83 -16.07 -3.78 12.20
C THR A 83 -15.16 -3.61 10.99
N LEU A 84 -14.25 -2.64 11.09
CA LEU A 84 -13.15 -2.44 10.16
C LEU A 84 -11.88 -3.05 10.77
N ASN A 85 -11.17 -3.84 9.99
CA ASN A 85 -9.83 -4.29 10.32
C ASN A 85 -8.83 -3.46 9.53
N VAL A 86 -7.86 -2.89 10.23
CA VAL A 86 -6.72 -2.20 9.64
C VAL A 86 -5.52 -3.14 9.72
N ILE A 87 -4.94 -3.45 8.58
CA ILE A 87 -3.75 -4.28 8.45
C ILE A 87 -2.58 -3.37 8.14
N LEU A 88 -1.54 -3.47 8.96
CA LEU A 88 -0.29 -2.74 8.81
C LEU A 88 0.81 -3.72 8.40
N ALA A 89 1.59 -3.33 7.41
CA ALA A 89 2.81 -4.02 7.02
C ALA A 89 3.92 -3.00 6.81
N ILE A 90 5.17 -3.43 6.89
CA ILE A 90 6.34 -2.66 6.51
C ILE A 90 7.22 -3.54 5.63
N ASN A 91 7.94 -2.96 4.67
CA ASN A 91 9.00 -3.70 4.02
C ASN A 91 10.14 -3.91 5.03
N LYS A 92 10.73 -5.11 4.99
CA LYS A 92 11.78 -5.54 5.92
C LYS A 92 12.91 -6.18 5.14
N ARG A 93 14.14 -6.02 5.62
CA ARG A 93 15.33 -6.70 5.09
C ARG A 93 15.54 -8.08 5.75
N THR A 94 15.16 -8.22 7.01
CA THR A 94 15.22 -9.49 7.76
C THR A 94 13.92 -9.69 8.55
N TYR A 95 13.72 -10.87 9.15
CA TYR A 95 12.49 -11.17 9.88
C TYR A 95 12.20 -10.16 11.02
N ALA A 96 13.24 -9.81 11.79
CA ALA A 96 13.13 -8.91 12.95
C ALA A 96 13.30 -7.42 12.59
N ASP A 97 13.67 -7.12 11.34
CA ASP A 97 13.92 -5.74 10.91
C ASP A 97 12.62 -4.92 10.94
N GLY A 98 12.68 -3.72 11.53
CA GLY A 98 11.54 -2.82 11.66
C GLY A 98 10.41 -3.29 12.60
N ASP A 99 10.58 -4.36 13.38
CA ASP A 99 9.55 -4.81 14.34
C ASP A 99 9.15 -3.71 15.34
N ASP A 100 10.12 -2.93 15.81
CA ASP A 100 9.84 -1.82 16.74
C ASP A 100 9.06 -0.69 16.07
N ILE A 101 9.36 -0.41 14.80
CA ILE A 101 8.62 0.57 13.99
C ILE A 101 7.18 0.11 13.82
N LEU A 102 6.96 -1.16 13.45
CA LEU A 102 5.63 -1.74 13.27
C LEU A 102 4.84 -1.75 14.59
N ARG A 103 5.49 -2.05 15.72
CA ARG A 103 4.90 -2.04 17.06
C ARG A 103 4.47 -0.62 17.47
N ASN A 104 5.35 0.36 17.27
CA ASN A 104 5.06 1.75 17.56
C ASN A 104 3.91 2.26 16.69
N LEU A 105 3.95 1.95 15.38
CA LEU A 105 2.90 2.33 14.45
C LEU A 105 1.54 1.74 14.85
N LYS A 106 1.51 0.46 15.24
CA LYS A 106 0.31 -0.19 15.76
C LYS A 106 -0.22 0.54 17.00
N SER A 107 0.63 0.83 17.99
CA SER A 107 0.22 1.53 19.23
C SER A 107 -0.38 2.90 18.91
N SER A 108 0.25 3.68 18.04
CA SER A 108 -0.26 5.01 17.65
C SER A 108 -1.63 4.94 16.97
N PHE A 109 -1.86 3.93 16.12
CA PHE A 109 -3.19 3.73 15.52
C PHE A 109 -4.24 3.32 16.55
N GLU A 110 -3.90 2.43 17.48
CA GLU A 110 -4.80 2.04 18.57
C GLU A 110 -5.22 3.25 19.41
N GLU A 111 -4.30 4.16 19.72
CA GLU A 111 -4.62 5.43 20.41
C GLU A 111 -5.58 6.30 19.60
N VAL A 112 -5.35 6.46 18.29
CA VAL A 112 -6.24 7.24 17.42
C VAL A 112 -7.63 6.61 17.36
N PHE A 113 -7.73 5.30 17.20
CA PHE A 113 -9.01 4.60 17.15
C PHE A 113 -9.75 4.65 18.48
N GLN A 114 -9.03 4.60 19.60
CA GLN A 114 -9.61 4.78 20.92
C GLN A 114 -10.23 6.19 21.07
N ILE A 115 -9.50 7.23 20.67
CA ILE A 115 -10.02 8.61 20.70
C ILE A 115 -11.27 8.74 19.83
N LEU A 116 -11.25 8.18 18.62
CA LEU A 116 -12.40 8.25 17.70
C LEU A 116 -13.61 7.50 18.28
N HIS A 117 -13.40 6.32 18.86
CA HIS A 117 -14.44 5.56 19.53
C HIS A 117 -15.04 6.33 20.71
N ASP A 118 -14.21 6.95 21.55
CA ASP A 118 -14.66 7.66 22.74
C ASP A 118 -15.32 9.01 22.40
N SER A 119 -14.97 9.60 21.25
CA SER A 119 -15.57 10.85 20.75
C SER A 119 -17.04 10.68 20.32
N GLU A 120 -17.49 9.46 20.07
CA GLU A 120 -18.87 9.15 19.64
C GLU A 120 -19.91 9.28 20.78
N TYR A 121 -19.47 9.53 22.03
CA TYR A 121 -20.33 9.87 23.18
C TYR A 121 -20.16 11.31 23.70
N GLY A 122 -19.46 12.19 22.97
CA GLY A 122 -18.96 13.47 23.50
C GLY A 122 -19.47 14.77 22.86
N TRP A 123 -20.47 14.75 21.97
CA TRP A 123 -20.98 15.99 21.38
C TRP A 123 -22.33 16.41 21.97
N SER A 124 -22.28 16.94 23.19
CA SER A 124 -23.33 17.79 23.78
C SER A 124 -22.86 19.25 23.79
N PHE A 125 -23.23 20.01 22.75
CA PHE A 125 -23.32 21.48 22.62
C PHE A 125 -22.17 22.44 23.04
N LEU A 126 -22.17 23.58 22.32
CA LEU A 126 -21.45 24.87 22.44
C LEU A 126 -20.17 24.91 21.60
N ILE A 127 -20.11 25.65 20.48
CA ILE A 127 -20.45 27.08 20.25
C ILE A 127 -21.29 27.25 18.97
#